data_AF-A0ABD5EF54-F1
#
_entry.id   AF-A0ABD5EF54-F1
#
_cell.length_a   1.000
_cell.length_b   1.000
_cell.length_c   1.000
_cell.angle_alpha   90.00
_cell.angle_beta   90.00
_cell.angle_gamma   90.00
#
_symmetry.space_group_name_H-M   'P 1'
#
loop_
_entity.id
_entity.type
_entity.pdbx_description
1 polymer ?
#
loop_
_entity_poly.entity_id
_entity_poly.type
_entity_poly.pdbx_seq_one_letter_code
_entity_poly.pdbx_strand_id
1 'polypeptide(L)'
;MAAETNVFAIALFDAVLAAAGDGMHHFVLSTWIGDTPCLGVTTLHLNGEDIDALDHAELRDFYNLFQVALSEHRPSGLVLRTTHDTHEVCMGWRIYLGTFVPLTEAQIFNAYCTDLAEGGPKPPEYGVTYATAPGLRPLL
;
A
#
# COMPACT_ATOMS: atom_id res chain seq x y z
N MET A 1 -1.52 20.98 12.48
CA MET A 1 -2.67 21.10 11.55
C MET A 1 -3.32 19.73 11.57
N ALA A 2 -4.50 19.59 12.20
CA ALA A 2 -5.21 18.32 12.10
C ALA A 2 -5.59 18.16 10.62
N ALA A 3 -5.05 17.15 9.94
CA ALA A 3 -5.50 16.82 8.60
C ALA A 3 -7.01 16.57 8.70
N GLU A 4 -7.82 17.32 7.94
CA GLU A 4 -9.23 16.99 7.80
C GLU A 4 -9.35 15.51 7.42
N THR A 5 -10.29 14.81 8.03
CA THR A 5 -10.55 13.40 7.75
C THR A 5 -10.87 13.24 6.27
N ASN A 6 -9.91 12.74 5.49
CA ASN A 6 -10.09 12.44 4.09
C ASN A 6 -10.81 11.09 3.95
N VAL A 7 -12.15 11.14 3.92
CA VAL A 7 -13.03 9.96 3.85
C VAL A 7 -12.69 9.07 2.65
N PHE A 8 -12.30 9.68 1.51
CA PHE A 8 -11.89 8.92 0.33
C PHE A 8 -10.59 8.14 0.56
N ALA A 9 -9.61 8.74 1.24
CA ALA A 9 -8.36 8.07 1.58
C ALA A 9 -8.59 6.89 2.54
N ILE A 10 -9.46 7.06 3.53
CA ILE A 10 -9.86 5.99 4.46
C ILE A 10 -10.54 4.85 3.69
N ALA A 11 -11.60 5.16 2.93
CA ALA A 11 -12.34 4.15 2.17
C ALA A 11 -11.48 3.39 1.14
N LEU A 12 -10.45 4.02 0.57
CA LEU A 12 -9.47 3.34 -0.28
C LEU A 12 -8.53 2.43 0.50
N PHE A 13 -8.01 2.90 1.64
CA PHE A 13 -7.14 2.09 2.48
C PHE A 13 -7.89 0.86 3.00
N ASP A 14 -9.13 1.02 3.42
CA ASP A 14 -10.00 -0.07 3.85
C ASP A 14 -10.30 -1.02 2.70
N ALA A 15 -10.51 -0.52 1.47
CA ALA A 15 -10.66 -1.36 0.29
C ALA A 15 -9.39 -2.18 -0.02
N VAL A 16 -8.19 -1.62 0.20
CA VAL A 16 -6.92 -2.36 0.08
C VAL A 16 -6.87 -3.51 1.11
N LEU A 17 -7.24 -3.23 2.36
CA LEU A 17 -7.24 -4.23 3.42
C LEU A 17 -8.29 -5.32 3.21
N ALA A 18 -9.51 -4.93 2.86
CA ALA A 18 -10.58 -5.86 2.53
C ALA A 18 -10.21 -6.78 1.37
N ALA A 19 -9.46 -6.28 0.38
CA ALA A 19 -8.95 -7.08 -0.73
C ALA A 19 -7.86 -8.09 -0.30
N ALA A 20 -7.12 -7.79 0.76
CA ALA A 20 -6.09 -8.68 1.29
C ALA A 20 -6.64 -9.72 2.26
N GLY A 21 -7.75 -9.44 2.94
CA GLY A 21 -8.32 -10.31 3.98
C GLY A 21 -7.48 -10.32 5.25
N ASP A 22 -7.63 -11.34 6.08
CA ASP A 22 -6.89 -11.47 7.35
C ASP A 22 -5.39 -11.74 7.14
N GLY A 23 -4.56 -11.27 8.07
CA GLY A 23 -3.13 -11.54 8.11
C GLY A 23 -2.29 -10.37 8.60
N MET A 24 -0.98 -10.52 8.54
CA MET A 24 -0.03 -9.44 8.80
C MET A 24 0.28 -8.69 7.50
N HIS A 25 -0.12 -7.43 7.43
CA HIS A 25 -0.02 -6.56 6.27
C HIS A 25 1.15 -5.60 6.41
N HIS A 26 2.15 -5.76 5.57
CA HIS A 26 3.28 -4.84 5.45
C HIS A 26 3.09 -3.95 4.22
N PHE A 27 2.90 -2.66 4.47
CA PHE A 27 2.71 -1.64 3.45
C PHE A 27 4.01 -0.89 3.17
N VAL A 28 4.26 -0.67 1.90
CA VAL A 28 5.33 0.21 1.42
C VAL A 28 4.72 1.20 0.42
N LEU A 29 4.73 2.49 0.77
CA LEU A 29 4.27 3.59 -0.05
C LEU A 29 5.45 4.40 -0.54
N SER A 30 5.64 4.50 -1.85
CA SER A 30 6.58 5.42 -2.49
C SER A 30 5.83 6.60 -3.08
N THR A 31 6.25 7.81 -2.73
CA THR A 31 5.62 9.05 -3.19
C THR A 31 6.61 10.21 -3.19
N TRP A 32 6.12 11.44 -3.30
CA TRP A 32 6.90 12.66 -3.30
C TRP A 32 6.37 13.66 -2.26
N ILE A 33 7.26 14.41 -1.62
CA ILE A 33 6.94 15.62 -0.85
C ILE A 33 7.77 16.76 -1.44
N GLY A 34 7.12 17.66 -2.17
CA GLY A 34 7.84 18.60 -3.03
C GLY A 34 8.72 17.83 -4.01
N ASP A 35 9.97 18.23 -4.24
CA ASP A 35 10.87 17.50 -5.14
C ASP A 35 11.60 16.31 -4.50
N THR A 36 11.28 15.99 -3.25
CA THR A 36 11.95 14.93 -2.49
C THR A 36 11.16 13.63 -2.60
N PRO A 37 11.77 12.51 -3.06
CA PRO A 37 11.14 11.20 -2.98
C PRO A 37 11.00 10.78 -1.51
N CYS A 38 9.87 10.17 -1.17
CA CYS A 38 9.55 9.76 0.19
C CYS A 38 9.02 8.33 0.22
N LEU A 39 9.41 7.60 1.27
CA LEU A 39 8.99 6.24 1.52
C LEU A 39 8.26 6.17 2.87
N GLY A 40 7.05 5.65 2.86
CA GLY A 40 6.30 5.30 4.07
C GLY A 40 6.23 3.79 4.22
N VAL A 41 6.47 3.29 5.42
CA VAL A 41 6.36 1.87 5.74
C VAL A 41 5.52 1.72 7.00
N THR A 42 4.57 0.81 6.97
CA THR A 42 3.81 0.43 8.18
C THR A 42 3.47 -1.06 8.14
N THR A 43 3.29 -1.65 9.31
CA THR A 43 2.82 -3.03 9.44
C THR A 43 1.61 -3.05 10.36
N LEU A 44 0.55 -3.75 9.95
CA LEU A 44 -0.66 -3.96 10.73
C LEU A 44 -1.08 -5.42 10.68
N HIS A 45 -1.86 -5.86 11.66
CA HIS A 45 -2.34 -7.23 11.77
C HIS A 45 -3.86 -7.21 11.85
N LEU A 46 -4.53 -7.93 10.96
CA LEU A 46 -5.97 -8.13 10.98
C LEU A 46 -6.27 -9.60 11.23
N ASN A 47 -7.11 -9.89 12.23
CA ASN A 47 -7.55 -11.25 12.57
C ASN A 47 -9.05 -11.30 12.86
N GLY A 48 -9.89 -11.21 11.82
CA GLY A 48 -11.35 -11.23 11.98
C GLY A 48 -11.91 -10.10 12.87
N GLU A 49 -11.07 -9.15 13.28
CA GLU A 49 -11.45 -7.89 13.91
C GLU A 49 -11.75 -6.87 12.80
N ASP A 50 -12.78 -6.06 13.04
CA ASP A 50 -13.23 -5.06 12.08
C ASP A 50 -12.10 -4.07 11.76
N ILE A 51 -11.97 -3.67 10.48
CA ILE A 51 -11.08 -2.59 10.06
C ILE A 51 -11.38 -1.31 10.89
N ASP A 52 -12.62 -1.15 11.34
CA ASP A 52 -13.08 -0.09 12.24
C ASP A 52 -12.36 -0.05 13.60
N ALA A 53 -11.69 -1.14 14.02
CA ALA A 53 -10.93 -1.22 15.27
C ALA A 53 -9.46 -0.76 15.13
N LEU A 54 -9.00 -0.42 13.92
CA LEU A 54 -7.62 0.03 13.70
C LEU A 54 -7.31 1.32 14.46
N ASP A 55 -6.20 1.35 15.19
CA ASP A 55 -5.71 2.58 15.79
C ASP A 55 -5.10 3.50 14.73
N HIS A 56 -5.95 4.37 14.18
CA HIS A 56 -5.54 5.39 13.23
C HIS A 56 -4.52 6.39 13.80
N ALA A 57 -4.33 6.47 15.13
CA ALA A 57 -3.29 7.30 15.71
C ALA A 57 -1.89 6.72 15.45
N GLU A 58 -1.73 5.40 15.50
CA GLU A 58 -0.47 4.71 15.18
C GLU A 58 -0.17 4.77 13.68
N LEU A 59 -1.22 4.71 12.85
CA LEU A 59 -1.10 4.80 11.39
C LEU A 59 -1.02 6.23 10.86
N ARG A 60 -1.08 7.25 11.72
CA ARG A 60 -1.26 8.66 11.35
C ARG A 60 -0.26 9.15 10.31
N ASP A 61 1.03 8.90 10.52
CA ASP A 61 2.07 9.39 9.62
C ASP A 61 2.01 8.70 8.25
N PHE A 62 1.74 7.39 8.24
CA PHE A 62 1.51 6.65 7.00
C PHE A 62 0.27 7.17 6.27
N TYR A 63 -0.85 7.37 6.97
CA TYR A 63 -2.07 7.93 6.39
C TYR A 63 -1.88 9.34 5.84
N ASN A 64 -1.14 10.20 6.53
CA ASN A 64 -0.83 11.53 6.04
C ASN A 64 -0.04 11.45 4.73
N LEU A 65 0.97 10.59 4.66
CA LEU A 65 1.74 10.37 3.45
C LEU A 65 0.90 9.76 2.32
N PHE A 66 -0.03 8.86 2.67
CA PHE A 66 -0.99 8.27 1.74
C PHE A 66 -1.91 9.34 1.12
N GLN A 67 -2.42 10.27 1.93
CA GLN A 67 -3.19 11.42 1.45
C GLN A 67 -2.38 12.32 0.52
N VAL A 68 -1.09 12.52 0.81
CA VAL A 68 -0.17 13.22 -0.10
C VAL A 68 -0.06 12.47 -1.43
N ALA A 69 0.16 11.15 -1.41
CA ALA A 69 0.26 10.34 -2.62
C ALA A 69 -1.02 10.38 -3.48
N LEU A 70 -2.20 10.45 -2.85
CA LEU A 70 -3.47 10.61 -3.54
C LEU A 70 -3.62 11.96 -4.25
N SER A 71 -3.00 13.01 -3.70
CA SER A 71 -3.08 14.38 -4.21
C SER A 71 -1.89 14.75 -5.12
N GLU A 72 -0.91 13.86 -5.24
CA GLU A 72 0.31 14.07 -6.01
C GLU A 72 0.03 13.95 -7.51
N HIS A 73 0.67 14.85 -8.28
CA HIS A 73 0.54 14.89 -9.73
C HIS A 73 1.56 13.99 -10.42
N ARG A 74 2.60 13.54 -9.69
CA ARG A 74 3.53 12.50 -10.13
C ARG A 74 3.01 11.11 -9.77
N PRO A 75 3.39 10.08 -10.52
CA PRO A 75 3.10 8.71 -10.14
C PRO A 75 3.73 8.35 -8.79
N SER A 76 2.91 7.78 -7.92
CA SER A 76 3.28 7.16 -6.66
C SER A 76 2.96 5.66 -6.71
N GLY A 77 3.45 4.88 -5.76
CA GLY A 77 3.28 3.43 -5.73
C GLY A 77 2.95 2.91 -4.34
N LEU A 78 2.03 1.96 -4.26
CA LEU A 78 1.75 1.22 -3.04
C LEU A 78 2.03 -0.27 -3.29
N VAL A 79 2.81 -0.87 -2.41
CA VAL A 79 3.01 -2.31 -2.33
C VAL A 79 2.44 -2.80 -1.00
N LEU A 80 1.70 -3.89 -1.05
CA LEU A 80 1.21 -4.61 0.11
C LEU A 80 1.74 -6.04 0.06
N ARG A 81 2.49 -6.43 1.08
CA ARG A 81 2.81 -7.83 1.36
C ARG A 81 1.95 -8.28 2.54
N THR A 82 1.16 -9.32 2.33
CA THR A 82 0.38 -9.96 3.38
C THR A 82 0.99 -11.31 3.70
N THR A 83 1.33 -11.52 4.97
CA THR A 83 1.70 -12.83 5.50
C THR A 83 0.46 -13.46 6.13
N HIS A 84 -0.03 -14.53 5.49
CA HIS A 84 -1.06 -15.41 6.04
C HIS A 84 -0.39 -16.59 6.75
N ASP A 85 -1.15 -17.41 7.47
CA ASP A 85 -0.64 -18.58 8.21
C ASP A 85 0.17 -19.57 7.36
N THR A 86 -0.17 -19.69 6.07
CA THR A 86 0.36 -20.74 5.18
C THR A 86 1.13 -20.24 3.97
N HIS A 87 1.02 -18.95 3.64
CA HIS A 87 1.58 -18.38 2.44
C HIS A 87 1.68 -16.87 2.55
N GLU A 88 2.47 -16.26 1.67
CA GLU A 88 2.58 -14.82 1.56
C GLU A 88 2.19 -14.34 0.17
N VAL A 89 1.50 -13.21 0.11
CA VAL A 89 1.05 -12.59 -1.14
C VAL A 89 1.55 -11.16 -1.20
N CYS A 90 2.13 -10.78 -2.33
CA CYS A 90 2.54 -9.43 -2.64
C CYS A 90 1.69 -8.89 -3.80
N MET A 91 1.04 -7.76 -3.56
CA MET A 91 0.24 -7.02 -4.54
C MET A 91 0.71 -5.56 -4.58
N GLY A 92 0.41 -4.86 -5.66
CA GLY A 92 0.68 -3.43 -5.70
C GLY A 92 -0.21 -2.65 -6.64
N TRP A 93 -0.22 -1.35 -6.42
CA TRP A 93 -0.97 -0.37 -7.18
C TRP A 93 -0.07 0.81 -7.53
N ARG A 94 -0.27 1.36 -8.72
CA ARG A 94 0.19 2.70 -9.04
C ARG A 94 -0.87 3.69 -8.61
N ILE A 95 -0.45 4.76 -7.96
CA ILE A 95 -1.30 5.88 -7.56
C ILE A 95 -0.99 7.04 -8.50
N TYR A 96 -2.01 7.58 -9.16
CA TYR A 96 -1.86 8.73 -10.04
C TYR A 96 -3.15 9.53 -10.08
N LEU A 97 -3.09 10.83 -9.71
CA LEU A 97 -4.24 11.72 -9.68
C LEU A 97 -5.44 11.09 -8.95
N GLY A 98 -5.20 10.57 -7.73
CA GLY A 98 -6.21 9.91 -6.90
C GLY A 98 -6.69 8.53 -7.38
N THR A 99 -6.15 8.01 -8.49
CA THR A 99 -6.58 6.72 -9.05
C THR A 99 -5.62 5.60 -8.68
N PHE A 100 -6.18 4.46 -8.25
CA PHE A 100 -5.44 3.22 -8.00
C PHE A 100 -5.48 2.32 -9.23
N VAL A 101 -4.36 2.22 -9.93
CA VAL A 101 -4.19 1.34 -11.09
C VAL A 101 -3.50 0.05 -10.64
N PRO A 102 -4.16 -1.12 -10.72
CA PRO A 102 -3.56 -2.37 -10.27
C PRO A 102 -2.30 -2.72 -11.06
N LEU A 103 -1.29 -3.23 -10.38
CA LEU A 103 -0.14 -3.84 -11.01
C LEU A 103 -0.44 -5.30 -11.34
N THR A 104 0.00 -5.72 -12.53
CA THR A 104 0.06 -7.13 -12.92
C THR A 104 1.14 -7.87 -12.13
N GLU A 105 1.05 -9.20 -12.08
CA GLU A 105 2.08 -10.08 -11.51
C GLU A 105 3.51 -9.68 -11.94
N ALA A 106 3.74 -9.50 -13.25
CA ALA A 106 5.06 -9.12 -13.76
C ALA A 106 5.52 -7.73 -13.26
N GLN A 107 4.59 -6.78 -13.15
CA GLN A 107 4.90 -5.43 -12.68
C GLN A 107 5.21 -5.40 -11.19
N ILE A 108 4.44 -6.12 -10.36
CA ILE A 108 4.72 -6.20 -8.92
C ILE A 108 6.00 -7.00 -8.65
N PHE A 109 6.25 -8.07 -9.39
CA PHE A 109 7.52 -8.81 -9.33
C PHE A 109 8.71 -7.88 -9.60
N ASN A 110 8.65 -7.11 -10.69
CA ASN A 110 9.71 -6.17 -11.05
C ASN A 110 9.89 -5.05 -9.99
N ALA A 111 8.78 -4.48 -9.51
CA ALA A 111 8.82 -3.47 -8.47
C ALA A 111 9.43 -4.00 -7.16
N TYR A 112 9.10 -5.23 -6.77
CA TYR A 112 9.61 -5.85 -5.54
C TYR A 112 11.08 -6.26 -5.65
N CYS A 113 11.51 -6.64 -6.86
CA CYS A 113 12.89 -6.98 -7.16
C CYS A 113 13.76 -5.75 -7.50
N THR A 114 13.27 -4.55 -7.21
CA THR A 114 14.03 -3.30 -7.36
C THR A 114 14.20 -2.66 -5.99
N ASP A 115 15.44 -2.40 -5.59
CA ASP A 115 15.75 -1.63 -4.39
C ASP A 115 15.26 -0.19 -4.56
N LEU A 116 14.39 0.28 -3.66
CA LEU A 116 13.80 1.61 -3.79
C LEU A 116 14.77 2.75 -3.42
N ALA A 117 15.82 2.48 -2.66
CA ALA A 117 16.82 3.47 -2.27
C ALA A 117 17.94 3.60 -3.32
N GLU A 118 18.40 2.47 -3.87
CA GLU A 118 19.55 2.41 -4.78
C GLU A 118 19.16 2.14 -6.25
N GLY A 119 17.92 1.72 -6.51
CA GLY A 119 17.43 1.34 -7.85
C GLY A 119 18.02 0.03 -8.39
N GLY A 120 18.84 -0.66 -7.60
CA GLY A 120 19.51 -1.90 -7.97
C GLY A 120 18.60 -3.13 -7.87
N PRO A 121 18.98 -4.26 -8.48
CA PRO A 121 18.19 -5.50 -8.38
C PRO A 121 18.25 -6.08 -6.96
N LYS A 122 17.08 -6.33 -6.37
CA LYS A 122 16.90 -7.16 -5.17
C LYS A 122 16.41 -8.54 -5.60
N PRO A 123 17.00 -9.65 -5.12
CA PRO A 123 16.52 -10.98 -5.46
C PRO A 123 15.08 -11.20 -4.93
N PRO A 124 14.21 -11.89 -5.68
CA PRO A 124 12.89 -12.26 -5.18
C PRO A 124 13.01 -13.16 -3.95
N GLU A 125 12.08 -13.00 -3.02
CA GLU A 125 12.03 -13.79 -1.79
C GLU A 125 11.29 -15.10 -2.04
N TYR A 126 11.89 -16.21 -1.58
CA TYR A 126 11.29 -17.53 -1.73
C TYR A 126 10.02 -17.65 -0.88
N GLY A 127 8.95 -18.19 -1.46
CA GLY A 127 7.66 -18.39 -0.77
C GLY A 127 6.68 -17.22 -0.88
N VAL A 128 7.08 -16.11 -1.54
CA VAL A 128 6.17 -14.98 -1.81
C VAL A 128 5.49 -15.16 -3.15
N THR A 129 4.15 -15.12 -3.14
CA THR A 129 3.33 -15.10 -4.36
C THR A 129 3.16 -13.66 -4.84
N TYR A 130 3.60 -13.35 -6.05
CA TYR A 130 3.40 -12.05 -6.68
C TYR A 130 2.08 -12.06 -7.45
N ALA A 131 1.04 -11.44 -6.90
CA ALA A 131 -0.31 -11.52 -7.46
C ALA A 131 -0.68 -10.23 -8.20
N THR A 132 -1.45 -10.38 -9.28
CA THR A 132 -2.11 -9.22 -9.91
C THR A 132 -3.07 -8.62 -8.91
N ALA A 133 -2.90 -7.33 -8.62
CA ALA A 133 -3.75 -6.64 -7.67
C ALA A 133 -5.19 -6.50 -8.21
N PRO A 134 -6.21 -6.49 -7.35
CA PRO A 134 -7.58 -6.22 -7.76
C PRO A 134 -7.77 -4.73 -8.08
N GLY A 135 -8.73 -4.45 -8.96
CA GLY A 135 -9.26 -3.10 -9.13
C GLY A 135 -9.98 -2.66 -7.86
N LEU A 136 -9.57 -1.54 -7.28
CA LEU A 136 -10.18 -1.02 -6.06
C LEU A 136 -11.29 -0.02 -6.42
N ARG A 137 -12.38 -0.09 -5.67
CA ARG A 137 -13.38 0.96 -5.60
C ARG A 137 -13.47 1.38 -4.14
N PRO A 138 -13.41 2.68 -3.82
CA PRO A 138 -13.63 3.13 -2.45
C PRO A 138 -14.96 2.58 -1.94
N LEU A 139 -14.97 2.04 -0.73
CA LEU A 139 -16.19 1.63 -0.03
C LEU A 139 -16.83 2.90 0.57
N LEU A 140 -17.67 3.59 -0.21
CA LEU A 140 -18.40 4.80 0.19
C LEU A 140 -19.88 4.52 0.44
#